data_AF-A0A7K3KSI2-F1
#
_entry.id   AF-A0A7K3KSI2-F1
#
_cell.length_a   1.000
_cell.length_b   1.000
_cell.length_c   1.000
_cell.angle_alpha   90.00
_cell.angle_beta   90.00
_cell.angle_gamma   90.00
#
_symmetry.space_group_name_H-M   'P 1'
#
loop_
_entity.id
_entity.type
_entity.pdbx_description
1 polymer ?
#
loop_
_entity_poly.entity_id
_entity_poly.type
_entity_poly.pdbx_seq_one_letter_code
_entity_poly.pdbx_strand_id
1 'polypeptide(L)'
;HHIKKENIGLIEVMGLAVLPPRLKDELQEVEQYLLGKPHHMKEMHLPWAQELKNQGNFTEENVSEYVREAVGAVFTRVLQDAGVFKDNEAGHAGFKRFIDFINE
;
A
#
# COMPACT_ATOMS: atom_id res chain seq x y z
N HIS A 1 24.68 -5.31 -18.44
CA HIS A 1 23.31 -5.87 -18.53
C HIS A 1 22.93 -6.43 -17.16
N HIS A 2 21.65 -6.38 -16.75
CA HIS A 2 20.98 -7.32 -15.81
C HIS A 2 19.58 -6.84 -15.36
N ILE A 3 19.21 -5.56 -15.54
CA ILE A 3 17.84 -5.05 -15.34
C ILE A 3 17.20 -4.67 -16.69
N LYS A 4 16.92 -5.69 -17.50
CA LYS A 4 16.07 -5.65 -18.71
C LYS A 4 15.54 -7.06 -18.98
N LYS A 5 14.67 -7.60 -18.11
CA LYS A 5 14.07 -8.92 -18.38
C LYS A 5 12.77 -9.31 -17.69
N GLU A 6 12.08 -8.41 -16.97
CA GLU A 6 10.75 -8.71 -16.46
C GLU A 6 9.73 -7.69 -16.95
N ASN A 7 8.83 -8.16 -17.82
CA ASN A 7 7.69 -7.41 -18.36
C ASN A 7 6.56 -7.29 -17.31
N ILE A 8 6.92 -6.98 -16.07
CA ILE A 8 5.98 -6.70 -14.97
C ILE A 8 5.28 -5.35 -15.22
N GLY A 9 5.97 -4.38 -15.84
CA GLY A 9 5.46 -3.02 -16.05
C GLY A 9 4.40 -2.84 -17.15
N LEU A 10 3.76 -3.91 -17.64
CA LEU A 10 2.81 -3.85 -18.76
C LEU A 10 1.60 -4.79 -18.61
N ILE A 11 1.41 -5.32 -17.40
CA ILE A 11 0.42 -6.35 -17.01
C ILE A 11 -0.05 -6.01 -15.58
N GLU A 12 -1.30 -5.63 -15.27
CA GLU A 12 -2.48 -5.41 -16.14
C GLU A 12 -3.14 -4.04 -15.85
N VAL A 13 -2.94 -3.12 -16.79
CA VAL A 13 -3.97 -2.33 -17.48
C VAL A 13 -5.28 -2.02 -16.71
N MET A 14 -5.47 -0.72 -16.39
CA MET A 14 -6.72 -0.07 -15.92
C MET A 14 -7.12 -0.18 -14.44
N GLY A 15 -6.18 -0.01 -13.51
CA GLY A 15 -6.53 0.54 -12.19
C GLY A 15 -6.88 -0.47 -11.10
N LEU A 16 -6.19 -1.62 -11.04
CA LEU A 16 -5.98 -2.30 -9.76
C LEU A 16 -4.53 -2.14 -9.33
N ALA A 17 -4.31 -1.52 -8.17
CA ALA A 17 -3.04 -1.62 -7.46
C ALA A 17 -2.98 -2.98 -6.75
N VAL A 18 -2.52 -4.01 -7.45
CA VAL A 18 -2.39 -5.35 -6.86
C VAL A 18 -1.25 -5.35 -5.84
N LEU A 19 -1.61 -5.46 -4.56
CA LEU A 19 -0.65 -5.71 -3.48
C LEU A 19 0.14 -6.99 -3.78
N PRO A 20 1.49 -6.94 -3.86
CA PRO A 20 2.29 -8.13 -4.06
C PRO A 20 1.97 -9.18 -2.98
N PRO A 21 1.76 -10.47 -3.30
CA PRO A 21 1.33 -11.46 -2.30
C PRO A 21 2.22 -11.51 -1.05
N ARG A 22 3.55 -11.36 -1.23
CA ARG A 22 4.55 -11.23 -0.16
C ARG A 22 4.30 -10.09 0.84
N LEU A 23 3.62 -9.01 0.42
CA LEU A 23 3.35 -7.88 1.29
C LEU A 23 2.26 -8.22 2.31
N LYS A 24 1.37 -9.17 2.03
CA LYS A 24 0.36 -9.63 3.00
C LYS A 24 1.02 -10.17 4.26
N ASP A 25 1.98 -11.07 4.10
CA ASP A 25 2.71 -11.69 5.22
C ASP A 25 3.57 -10.63 5.94
N GLU A 26 4.20 -9.71 5.20
CA GLU A 26 4.95 -8.60 5.77
C GLU A 26 4.08 -7.62 6.59
N LEU A 27 2.83 -7.37 6.17
CA LEU A 27 1.88 -6.52 6.90
C LEU A 27 1.31 -7.20 8.15
N GLN A 28 1.09 -8.52 8.12
CA GLN A 28 0.71 -9.27 9.33
C GLN A 28 1.78 -9.15 10.43
N GLU A 29 3.06 -9.14 10.07
CA GLU A 29 4.16 -8.92 11.02
C GLU A 29 4.17 -7.48 11.59
N VAL A 30 3.71 -6.49 10.81
CA VAL A 30 3.47 -5.11 11.31
C VAL A 30 2.29 -5.08 12.27
N GLU A 31 1.18 -5.76 11.97
CA GLU A 31 0.04 -5.89 12.89
C GLU A 31 0.48 -6.51 14.23
N GLN A 32 1.28 -7.57 14.23
CA GLN A 32 1.83 -8.17 15.46
C GLN A 32 2.68 -7.16 16.25
N TYR A 33 3.55 -6.39 15.59
CA TYR A 33 4.36 -5.34 16.23
C TYR A 33 3.49 -4.24 16.89
N LEU A 34 2.42 -3.82 16.22
CA LEU A 34 1.49 -2.81 16.74
C LEU A 34 0.73 -3.31 17.97
N LEU A 35 0.27 -4.57 17.94
CA LEU A 35 -0.33 -5.26 19.09
C LEU A 35 0.66 -5.57 20.24
N GLY A 36 1.97 -5.38 20.03
CA GLY A 36 3.00 -5.76 21.01
C GLY A 36 3.19 -7.27 21.16
N LYS A 37 2.75 -8.05 20.18
CA LYS A 37 2.94 -9.50 20.10
C LYS A 37 4.32 -9.83 19.50
N PRO A 38 4.85 -11.06 19.72
CA PRO A 38 6.06 -11.51 19.04
C PRO A 38 5.90 -11.45 17.51
N HIS A 39 6.92 -10.92 16.83
CA HIS A 39 6.90 -10.68 15.38
C HIS A 39 8.28 -10.93 14.76
N HIS A 40 8.31 -11.21 13.46
CA HIS A 40 9.49 -11.33 12.61
C HIS A 40 9.53 -10.23 11.53
N MET A 41 8.83 -9.11 11.78
CA MET A 41 8.84 -7.90 10.94
C MET A 41 10.25 -7.50 10.50
N LYS A 42 10.42 -7.28 9.20
CA LYS A 42 11.68 -6.83 8.59
C LYS A 42 12.05 -5.43 9.08
N GLU A 43 13.33 -5.18 9.33
CA GLU A 43 13.85 -3.88 9.82
C GLU A 43 13.42 -2.69 8.96
N MET A 44 13.27 -2.88 7.64
CA MET A 44 12.81 -1.83 6.72
C MET A 44 11.41 -1.26 7.04
N HIS A 45 10.56 -2.04 7.72
CA HIS A 45 9.22 -1.61 8.12
C HIS A 45 9.19 -0.93 9.50
N LEU A 46 10.25 -1.05 10.29
CA LEU A 46 10.31 -0.52 11.66
C LEU A 46 10.07 1.00 11.75
N PRO A 47 10.62 1.87 10.89
CA PRO A 47 10.37 3.32 10.99
C PRO A 47 8.89 3.67 10.77
N TRP A 48 8.25 3.03 9.78
CA TRP A 48 6.83 3.23 9.49
C TRP A 48 5.94 2.62 10.57
N ALA A 49 6.25 1.42 11.06
CA ALA A 49 5.52 0.78 12.15
C ALA A 49 5.62 1.59 13.46
N GLN A 50 6.75 2.24 13.74
CA GLN A 50 6.90 3.21 14.84
C GLN A 50 6.04 4.46 14.62
N GLU A 51 5.95 4.97 13.39
CA GLU A 51 5.08 6.10 13.06
C GLU A 51 3.61 5.76 13.34
N LEU A 52 3.11 4.62 12.84
CA LEU A 52 1.76 4.13 13.14
C LEU A 52 1.54 3.96 14.64
N LYS A 53 2.51 3.39 15.36
CA LYS A 53 2.44 3.18 16.82
C LYS A 53 2.31 4.47 17.63
N ASN A 54 2.73 5.61 17.09
CA ASN A 54 2.55 6.92 17.70
C ASN A 54 1.20 7.59 17.35
N GLN A 55 0.48 7.10 16.34
CA GLN A 55 -0.78 7.70 15.86
C GLN A 55 -2.04 7.14 16.54
N GLY A 56 -1.96 6.01 17.25
CA GLY A 56 -3.12 5.41 17.91
C GLY A 56 -2.83 4.23 18.82
N ASN A 57 -3.88 3.72 19.48
CA ASN A 57 -3.85 2.49 20.26
C ASN A 57 -4.44 1.33 19.44
N PHE A 58 -3.70 0.23 19.38
CA PHE A 58 -4.02 -0.93 18.55
C PHE A 58 -4.59 -2.07 19.39
N THR A 59 -5.68 -2.65 18.90
CA THR A 59 -6.36 -3.83 19.46
C THR A 59 -6.62 -4.84 18.36
N GLU A 60 -6.93 -6.09 18.72
CA GLU A 60 -7.12 -7.16 17.72
C GLU A 60 -8.30 -6.87 16.78
N GLU A 61 -9.26 -6.07 17.25
CA GLU A 61 -10.45 -5.65 16.50
C GLU A 61 -10.17 -4.53 15.49
N ASN A 62 -9.16 -3.67 15.71
CA ASN A 62 -8.92 -2.47 14.90
C ASN A 62 -7.64 -2.50 14.04
N VAL A 63 -6.64 -3.32 14.41
CA VAL A 63 -5.29 -3.19 13.86
C VAL A 63 -5.23 -3.45 12.36
N SER A 64 -5.98 -4.44 11.86
CA SER A 64 -5.92 -4.83 10.44
C SER A 64 -6.60 -3.80 9.53
N GLU A 65 -7.71 -3.19 9.99
CA GLU A 65 -8.34 -2.10 9.27
C GLU A 65 -7.44 -0.86 9.20
N TYR A 66 -6.83 -0.48 10.33
CA TYR A 66 -5.91 0.66 10.39
C TYR A 66 -4.65 0.45 9.52
N VAL A 67 -4.03 -0.73 9.59
CA VAL A 67 -2.88 -1.06 8.74
C VAL A 67 -3.28 -1.04 7.27
N ARG A 68 -4.45 -1.57 6.90
CA ARG A 68 -4.98 -1.51 5.52
C ARG A 68 -5.18 -0.06 5.05
N GLU A 69 -5.77 0.81 5.87
CA GLU A 69 -5.95 2.24 5.54
C GLU A 69 -4.61 2.96 5.37
N ALA A 70 -3.66 2.75 6.29
CA ALA A 70 -2.33 3.35 6.22
C ALA A 70 -1.56 2.88 4.97
N VAL A 71 -1.66 1.60 4.60
CA VAL A 71 -1.13 1.08 3.33
C VAL A 71 -1.81 1.75 2.14
N GLY A 72 -3.13 1.91 2.17
CA GLY A 72 -3.89 2.63 1.14
C GLY A 72 -3.41 4.08 0.95
N ALA A 73 -3.11 4.79 2.05
CA ALA A 73 -2.54 6.14 2.01
C ALA A 73 -1.13 6.16 1.40
N VAL A 74 -0.25 5.23 1.78
CA VAL A 74 1.09 5.09 1.19
C VAL A 74 1.02 4.77 -0.31
N PHE A 75 0.18 3.83 -0.72
CA PHE A 75 -0.05 3.50 -2.13
C PHE A 75 -0.63 4.70 -2.90
N THR A 76 -1.58 5.42 -2.33
CA THR A 76 -2.15 6.64 -2.94
C THR A 76 -1.06 7.70 -3.15
N ARG A 77 -0.18 7.91 -2.16
CA ARG A 77 0.94 8.85 -2.29
C ARG A 77 1.91 8.42 -3.39
N VAL A 78 2.27 7.14 -3.43
CA VAL A 78 3.12 6.58 -4.49
C VAL A 78 2.47 6.73 -5.87
N LEU A 79 1.15 6.61 -5.98
CA LEU A 79 0.40 6.83 -7.24
C LEU A 79 0.23 8.32 -7.61
N GLN A 80 0.38 9.25 -6.67
CA GLN A 80 0.46 10.69 -6.94
C GLN A 80 1.86 11.08 -7.45
N ASP A 81 2.91 10.56 -6.80
CA ASP A 81 4.30 10.86 -7.16
C ASP A 81 4.76 10.10 -8.42
N ALA A 82 4.24 8.89 -8.66
CA ALA A 82 4.36 8.19 -9.93
C ALA A 82 3.30 8.70 -10.91
N GLY A 83 3.70 9.52 -11.89
CA GLY A 83 2.82 10.06 -12.93
C GLY A 83 2.22 9.01 -13.88
N VAL A 84 1.30 8.18 -13.37
CA VAL A 84 0.50 7.19 -14.11
C VAL A 84 -0.55 7.88 -14.96
N PHE A 85 -1.18 8.92 -14.41
CA PHE A 85 -2.07 9.82 -15.12
C PHE A 85 -1.33 11.14 -15.39
N LYS A 86 -1.52 11.68 -16.60
CA LYS A 86 -1.01 13.03 -16.93
C LYS A 86 -1.90 14.08 -16.27
N ASP A 87 -1.33 15.22 -15.91
CA ASP A 87 -2.09 16.42 -15.53
C ASP A 87 -2.79 17.00 -16.77
N ASN A 88 -3.89 16.35 -17.16
CA ASN A 88 -4.81 16.74 -18.21
C ASN A 88 -6.16 16.04 -18.02
N GLU A 89 -7.15 16.49 -18.78
CA GLU A 89 -8.54 16.03 -18.69
C GLU A 89 -8.71 14.50 -18.81
N ALA A 90 -7.93 13.85 -19.68
CA ALA A 90 -7.95 12.39 -19.84
C ALA A 90 -7.35 11.65 -18.63
N GLY A 91 -6.29 12.21 -18.02
CA GLY A 91 -5.70 11.70 -16.79
C GLY A 91 -6.63 11.86 -15.59
N HIS A 92 -7.23 13.03 -15.41
CA HIS A 92 -8.22 13.29 -14.37
C HIS A 92 -9.47 12.40 -14.49
N ALA A 93 -9.97 12.18 -15.72
CA ALA A 93 -11.07 11.24 -15.95
C ALA A 93 -10.67 9.78 -15.67
N GLY A 94 -9.42 9.39 -15.95
CA GLY A 94 -8.87 8.08 -15.61
C GLY A 94 -8.77 7.87 -14.09
N PHE A 95 -8.23 8.86 -13.38
CA PHE A 95 -8.14 8.85 -11.92
C PHE A 95 -9.52 8.81 -11.25
N LYS A 96 -10.51 9.58 -11.74
CA LYS A 96 -11.86 9.53 -11.18
C LYS A 96 -12.49 8.13 -11.29
N ARG A 97 -12.42 7.48 -12.46
CA ARG A 97 -12.94 6.11 -12.64
C ARG A 97 -12.25 5.09 -11.72
N PHE A 98 -10.96 5.28 -11.44
CA PHE A 98 -10.22 4.46 -10.49
C PHE A 98 -10.74 4.63 -9.06
N ILE A 99 -10.93 5.88 -8.61
CA ILE A 99 -11.50 6.15 -7.28
C ILE A 99 -12.94 5.64 -7.17
N ASP A 100 -13.77 5.82 -8.20
CA ASP A 100 -15.14 5.29 -8.21
C ASP A 100 -15.15 3.76 -8.08
N PHE A 101 -14.24 3.04 -8.76
CA PHE A 101 -14.11 1.57 -8.70
C PHE A 101 -13.62 1.03 -7.35
N ILE A 102 -12.73 1.75 -6.64
CA ILE A 102 -12.19 1.31 -5.35
C ILE A 102 -13.20 1.47 -4.19
N ASN A 103 -14.29 2.23 -4.41
CA ASN A 103 -15.34 2.46 -3.40
C ASN A 103 -16.62 1.64 -3.64
N GLU A 104 -16.59 0.65 -4.54
CA GLU A 104 -17.61 -0.42 -4.67
C GLU A 104 -17.22 -1.69 -3.87
#